data_AF-A0A3D5L267-F1
#
_entry.id   AF-A0A3D5L267-F1
#
_cell.length_a   1.000
_cell.length_b   1.000
_cell.length_c   1.000
_cell.angle_alpha   90.00
_cell.angle_beta   90.00
_cell.angle_gamma   90.00
#
_symmetry.space_group_name_H-M   'P 1'
#
loop_
_entity.id
_entity.type
_entity.pdbx_description
1 polymer ?
#
loop_
_entity_poly.entity_id
_entity_poly.type
_entity_poly.pdbx_seq_one_letter_code
_entity_poly.pdbx_strand_id
1 'polypeptide(L)'
;MAVYRYLKVDIPKERVTIERQSGGNPALIKYVLEAHYNREKGYAEPKRTTIGHQCLDDKSKMYPTSQYAKIFPQEWEKITNKRTVP
;
A
#
# COMPACT_ATOMS: atom_id res chain seq x y z
N MET A 1 10.91 -6.63 3.60
CA MET A 1 10.14 -5.36 3.77
C MET A 1 9.38 -5.45 5.09
N ALA A 2 9.52 -4.47 5.99
CA ALA A 2 8.82 -4.51 7.28
C ALA A 2 7.32 -4.18 7.10
N VAL A 3 6.47 -4.81 7.91
CA VAL A 3 5.01 -4.59 7.95
C VAL A 3 4.62 -4.18 9.36
N TYR A 4 3.94 -3.05 9.49
CA TYR A 4 3.54 -2.51 10.78
C TYR A 4 2.14 -3.02 11.17
N ARG A 5 2.08 -4.26 11.68
CA ARG A 5 0.82 -4.95 12.03
C ARG A 5 0.03 -4.28 13.16
N TYR A 6 0.66 -3.39 13.92
CA TYR A 6 0.03 -2.64 15.00
C TYR A 6 -0.67 -1.35 14.51
N LEU A 7 -0.60 -1.03 13.21
CA LEU A 7 -1.25 0.12 12.57
C LEU A 7 -2.21 -0.38 11.50
N LYS A 8 -3.41 0.21 11.47
CA LYS A 8 -4.36 0.06 10.37
C LYS A 8 -4.54 1.42 9.73
N VAL A 9 -4.30 1.50 8.43
CA VAL A 9 -4.51 2.72 7.65
C VAL A 9 -5.50 2.43 6.54
N ASP A 10 -6.21 3.47 6.09
CA ASP A 10 -7.12 3.34 4.95
C ASP A 10 -6.33 3.08 3.67
N ILE A 11 -6.86 2.22 2.81
CA ILE A 11 -6.25 1.94 1.50
C ILE A 11 -6.43 3.20 0.62
N PRO A 12 -5.35 3.73 0.00
CA PRO A 12 -5.48 4.85 -0.92
C PRO A 12 -6.45 4.53 -2.05
N LYS A 13 -7.29 5.48 -2.46
CA LYS A 13 -8.31 5.26 -3.50
C LYS A 13 -7.72 5.28 -4.92
N GLU A 14 -6.59 5.94 -5.10
CA GLU A 14 -5.97 6.17 -6.40
C GLU A 14 -4.64 5.42 -6.53
N ARG A 15 -4.28 5.07 -7.76
CA ARG A 15 -3.00 4.43 -8.12
C ARG A 15 -2.70 3.15 -7.33
N VAL A 16 -3.74 2.46 -6.85
CA VAL A 16 -3.61 1.19 -6.15
C VAL A 16 -4.05 0.01 -7.02
N THR A 17 -3.45 -1.14 -6.77
CA THR A 17 -3.86 -2.43 -7.31
C THR A 17 -3.97 -3.39 -6.13
N ILE A 18 -5.13 -4.02 -5.98
CA ILE A 18 -5.37 -5.04 -4.95
C ILE A 18 -5.08 -6.40 -5.58
N GLU A 19 -3.98 -7.02 -5.18
CA GLU A 19 -3.56 -8.33 -5.66
C GLU A 19 -3.98 -9.40 -4.66
N ARG A 20 -4.99 -10.20 -5.03
CA ARG A 20 -5.45 -11.32 -4.20
C ARG A 20 -4.41 -12.43 -4.21
N GLN A 21 -4.16 -13.00 -3.04
CA GLN A 21 -3.25 -14.12 -2.88
C GLN A 21 -4.02 -15.43 -2.71
N SER A 22 -3.41 -16.53 -3.12
CA SER A 22 -3.94 -17.88 -2.91
C SER A 22 -3.77 -18.32 -1.45
N GLY A 23 -4.55 -19.33 -1.02
CA GLY A 23 -4.35 -20.00 0.27
C GLY A 23 -4.77 -19.18 1.50
N GLY A 24 -5.75 -18.28 1.36
CA GLY A 24 -6.30 -17.50 2.49
C GLY A 24 -5.40 -16.37 2.98
N ASN A 25 -4.31 -16.09 2.28
CA ASN A 25 -3.42 -14.98 2.62
C ASN A 25 -4.10 -13.62 2.34
N PRO A 26 -3.81 -12.58 3.16
CA PRO A 26 -4.35 -11.25 2.91
C PRO A 26 -3.90 -10.69 1.57
N ALA A 27 -4.79 -9.98 0.87
CA ALA A 27 -4.44 -9.37 -0.42
C ALA A 27 -3.31 -8.34 -0.26
N LEU A 28 -2.42 -8.24 -1.26
CA LEU A 28 -1.38 -7.23 -1.29
C LEU A 28 -1.94 -5.94 -1.89
N ILE A 29 -1.66 -4.82 -1.24
CA ILE A 29 -1.97 -3.49 -1.75
C ILE A 29 -0.71 -2.95 -2.42
N LYS A 30 -0.74 -2.87 -3.75
CA LYS A 30 0.37 -2.35 -4.56
C LYS A 30 0.07 -0.94 -5.03
N TYR A 31 1.01 -0.03 -4.87
CA TYR A 31 0.93 1.33 -5.37
C TYR A 31 1.72 1.49 -6.67
N VAL A 32 1.14 2.17 -7.65
CA VAL A 32 1.77 2.50 -8.93
C VAL A 32 2.64 3.75 -8.76
N LEU A 33 3.95 3.56 -8.81
CA LEU A 33 4.93 4.65 -8.73
C LEU A 33 4.99 5.41 -10.05
N GLU A 34 5.15 4.67 -11.15
CA GLU A 34 5.30 5.19 -12.50
C GLU A 34 4.59 4.26 -13.48
N ALA A 35 4.12 4.79 -14.61
CA ALA A 35 3.60 3.99 -15.71
C ALA A 35 4.20 4.49 -17.02
N HIS A 36 5.20 3.77 -17.52
CA HIS A 36 5.88 4.10 -18.77
C HIS A 36 5.16 3.42 -19.93
N TYR A 37 4.88 4.15 -21.01
CA TYR A 37 4.26 3.56 -22.20
C TYR A 37 5.30 2.77 -23.00
N ASN A 38 5.10 1.45 -23.14
CA ASN A 38 5.95 0.62 -23.97
C ASN A 38 5.38 0.57 -25.40
N ARG A 39 6.07 1.22 -26.35
CA ARG A 39 5.64 1.28 -27.75
C ARG A 39 5.64 -0.07 -28.45
N GLU A 40 6.58 -0.96 -28.13
CA GLU A 40 6.68 -2.29 -28.76
C GLU A 40 5.51 -3.17 -28.35
N LYS A 41 5.11 -3.08 -27.09
CA LYS A 41 4.01 -3.88 -26.54
C LYS A 41 2.64 -3.24 -26.75
N GLY A 42 2.58 -1.95 -27.08
CA GLY A 42 1.35 -1.19 -27.28
C GLY A 42 0.59 -0.84 -25.99
N TYR A 43 1.18 -1.08 -24.81
CA TYR A 43 0.55 -0.81 -23.51
C TYR A 43 1.51 -0.22 -22.49
N ALA A 44 0.95 0.41 -21.45
CA ALA A 44 1.73 0.96 -20.34
C ALA A 44 2.21 -0.15 -19.39
N GLU A 45 3.48 -0.09 -19.00
CA GLU A 45 4.10 -1.00 -18.03
C GLU A 45 4.28 -0.28 -16.68
N PRO A 46 3.30 -0.39 -15.76
CA PRO A 46 3.38 0.24 -14.46
C PRO A 46 4.40 -0.42 -13.54
N LYS A 47 5.30 0.39 -12.99
CA LYS A 47 6.17 0.02 -11.87
C LYS A 47 5.39 0.15 -10.57
N ARG A 48 5.26 -0.96 -9.85
CA ARG A 48 4.48 -1.06 -8.62
C ARG A 48 5.33 -1.46 -7.43
N THR A 49 4.95 -1.03 -6.24
CA THR A 49 5.53 -1.49 -4.99
C THR A 49 4.45 -1.80 -3.96
N THR A 50 4.68 -2.78 -3.10
CA THR A 50 3.70 -3.17 -2.07
C THR A 50 3.74 -2.17 -0.92
N ILE A 51 2.62 -1.46 -0.71
CA ILE A 51 2.46 -0.48 0.37
C ILE A 51 1.72 -1.04 1.59
N GLY A 52 1.04 -2.18 1.45
CA GLY A 52 0.39 -2.81 2.59
C GLY A 52 -0.17 -4.18 2.32
N HIS A 53 -0.66 -4.81 3.38
CA HIS A 53 -1.44 -6.05 3.35
C HIS A 53 -2.86 -5.73 3.79
N GLN A 54 -3.86 -6.05 2.98
CA GLN A 54 -5.26 -5.79 3.30
C GLN A 54 -5.62 -6.42 4.65
N CYS A 55 -6.37 -5.72 5.48
CA CYS A 55 -6.89 -6.30 6.72
C CYS A 55 -7.97 -7.34 6.38
N LEU A 56 -7.93 -8.50 7.03
CA LEU A 56 -8.90 -9.57 6.79
C LEU A 56 -10.27 -9.23 7.37
N ASP A 57 -10.29 -8.47 8.46
CA ASP A 57 -11.47 -8.00 9.17
C ASP A 57 -12.11 -6.77 8.51
N ASP A 58 -11.32 -5.91 7.88
CA ASP A 58 -11.81 -4.70 7.20
C ASP A 58 -11.10 -4.50 5.85
N LYS A 59 -11.80 -4.80 4.76
CA LYS A 59 -11.26 -4.72 3.40
C LYS A 59 -10.98 -3.29 2.93
N SER A 60 -11.43 -2.26 3.63
CA SER A 60 -11.10 -0.86 3.34
C SER A 60 -9.76 -0.42 3.92
N LYS A 61 -9.19 -1.24 4.82
CA LYS A 61 -7.95 -0.95 5.54
C LYS A 61 -6.83 -1.91 5.18
N MET A 62 -5.61 -1.49 5.50
CA MET A 62 -4.42 -2.31 5.36
C MET A 62 -3.45 -2.10 6.52
N TYR A 63 -2.61 -3.12 6.74
CA TYR A 63 -1.39 -3.01 7.52
C TYR A 63 -0.29 -2.41 6.65
N PRO A 64 0.17 -1.18 6.91
CA PRO A 64 1.12 -0.50 6.06
C PRO A 64 2.51 -1.12 6.15
N THR A 65 3.29 -0.99 5.09
CA THR A 65 4.68 -1.45 5.02
C THR A 65 5.64 -0.26 5.13
N SER A 66 6.95 -0.52 5.23
CA SER A 66 7.96 0.55 5.19
C SER A 66 7.96 1.34 3.87
N GLN A 67 7.37 0.82 2.79
CA GLN A 67 7.23 1.57 1.54
C GLN A 67 6.10 2.60 1.62
N TYR A 68 5.02 2.30 2.35
CA TYR A 68 3.96 3.28 2.60
C TYR A 68 4.52 4.53 3.29
N ALA A 69 5.36 4.35 4.33
CA ALA A 69 6.01 5.45 5.03
C ALA A 69 6.87 6.33 4.12
N LYS A 70 7.53 5.73 3.12
CA LYS A 70 8.36 6.45 2.13
C LYS A 70 7.54 7.20 1.09
N ILE A 71 6.40 6.63 0.69
CA ILE A 71 5.55 7.19 -0.38
C ILE A 71 4.61 8.26 0.17
N PHE A 72 4.12 8.08 1.40
CA PHE A 72 3.17 8.97 2.07
C PHE A 72 3.75 9.48 3.38
N PRO A 73 4.86 10.24 3.35
CA PRO A 73 5.55 10.66 4.58
C PRO A 73 4.70 11.55 5.47
N GLN A 74 3.87 12.43 4.89
CA GLN A 74 3.01 13.33 5.67
C GLN A 74 1.88 12.57 6.39
N GLU A 75 1.29 11.60 5.71
CA GLU A 75 0.25 10.72 6.26
C GLU A 75 0.85 9.81 7.32
N TRP A 76 2.06 9.31 7.09
CA TRP A 76 2.84 8.54 8.05
C TRP A 76 3.13 9.34 9.31
N GLU A 77 3.59 10.58 9.20
CA GLU A 77 3.79 11.45 10.36
C GLU A 77 2.49 11.72 11.12
N LYS A 78 1.37 11.96 10.42
CA LYS A 78 0.06 12.18 11.06
C LYS A 78 -0.39 10.97 11.89
N ILE A 79 -0.15 9.75 11.42
CA ILE A 79 -0.54 8.54 12.17
C ILE A 79 0.43 8.22 13.31
N THR A 80 1.73 8.51 13.17
CA THR A 80 2.71 8.26 14.22
C THR A 80 2.71 9.35 15.30
N ASN A 81 2.56 10.62 14.92
CA ASN A 81 2.54 11.74 15.87
C ASN A 81 1.25 11.80 16.69
N LYS A 82 0.14 11.25 16.20
CA LYS A 82 -1.08 11.06 17.03
C LYS A 82 -0.89 10.08 18.18
N ARG A 83 0.19 9.28 18.19
CA ARG A 83 0.56 8.42 19.33
C ARG A 83 1.51 9.08 20.31
N THR A 84 2.09 10.24 19.96
CA THR A 84 2.85 11.10 20.87
C THR A 84 1.93 12.20 21.40
N VAL A 85 0.90 11.81 22.16
CA VAL A 85 0.30 12.71 23.15
C VAL A 85 0.23 11.89 24.44
N PRO A 86 0.99 12.25 25.49
CA PRO A 86 0.98 11.55 26.77
C PRO A 86 -0.38 11.62 27.47
#